data_AF-A0A3D1HA90-F1
#
_entry.id   AF-A0A3D1HA90-F1
#
_cell.length_a   1.000
_cell.length_b   1.000
_cell.length_c   1.000
_cell.angle_alpha   90.00
_cell.angle_beta   90.00
_cell.angle_gamma   90.00
#
_symmetry.space_group_name_H-M   'P 1'
#
loop_
_entity.id
_entity.type
_entity.pdbx_description
1 polymer ?
#
loop_
_entity_poly.entity_id
_entity_poly.type
_entity_poly.pdbx_seq_one_letter_code
_entity_poly.pdbx_strand_id
1 'polypeptide(L)'
;GYTPKNGEPRVMPIVQSTTYVYESTDEVAAVFDDPTKSMIYSRFENPTTDCVEKKIASLEGGAAAMCTSSGQAASLLSILNICEAGDSFIASASIYGGTINLFGIT
;
A
#
# COMPACT_ATOMS: atom_id res chain seq x y z
N GLY A 1 5.03 6.92 9.96
CA GLY A 1 4.00 7.95 10.08
C GLY A 1 3.08 7.63 11.23
N TYR A 2 3.61 7.56 12.46
CA TYR A 2 2.81 7.32 13.64
C TYR A 2 3.13 8.39 14.68
N THR A 3 2.09 8.96 15.28
CA THR A 3 2.20 9.98 16.33
C THR A 3 1.15 9.64 17.38
N PRO A 4 1.55 9.00 18.49
CA PRO A 4 0.60 8.49 19.47
C PRO A 4 -0.14 9.63 20.17
N LYS A 5 -1.44 9.44 20.40
CA LYS A 5 -2.27 10.32 21.24
C LYS A 5 -2.22 9.88 22.70
N ASN A 6 -2.85 10.66 23.59
CA ASN A 6 -2.93 10.31 25.01
C ASN A 6 -3.63 8.96 25.19
N GLY A 7 -3.00 8.04 25.92
CA GLY A 7 -3.49 6.67 26.15
C GLY A 7 -3.11 5.65 25.08
N GLU A 8 -2.51 6.07 23.97
CA GLU A 8 -2.06 5.16 22.91
C GLU A 8 -0.63 4.61 23.17
N PRO A 9 -0.29 3.42 22.64
CA PRO A 9 1.05 2.85 22.76
C PRO A 9 2.13 3.78 22.19
N ARG A 10 3.28 3.87 22.88
CA ARG A 10 4.39 4.74 22.45
C ARG A 10 5.00 4.32 21.10
N VAL A 11 4.97 3.03 20.80
CA VAL A 11 5.48 2.43 19.56
C VAL A 11 4.29 1.88 18.79
N MET A 12 4.31 2.01 17.45
CA MET A 12 3.25 1.48 16.60
C MET A 12 3.05 -0.02 16.87
N PRO A 13 1.84 -0.45 17.30
CA PRO A 13 1.57 -1.87 17.53
C PRO A 13 1.60 -2.71 16.25
N ILE A 14 1.74 -4.02 16.42
CA ILE A 14 1.48 -5.01 15.37
C ILE A 14 -0.02 -5.30 15.37
N VAL A 15 -0.73 -4.83 14.35
CA VAL A 15 -2.16 -5.07 14.17
C VAL A 15 -2.36 -6.34 13.35
N GLN A 16 -2.33 -7.47 14.05
CA GLN A 16 -2.55 -8.81 13.49
C GLN A 16 -4.05 -9.11 13.30
N SER A 17 -4.76 -8.22 12.60
CA SER A 17 -6.18 -8.39 12.25
C SER A 17 -6.36 -8.30 10.74
N THR A 18 -7.37 -8.98 10.21
CA THR A 18 -7.81 -8.85 8.82
C THR A 18 -8.97 -7.87 8.65
N THR A 19 -9.81 -7.73 9.67
CA THR A 19 -11.06 -6.94 9.66
C THR A 19 -11.11 -5.93 10.81
N TYR A 20 -12.00 -4.95 10.69
CA TYR A 20 -12.26 -3.91 11.70
C TYR A 20 -13.75 -3.86 12.04
N VAL A 21 -14.06 -3.45 13.27
CA VAL A 21 -15.44 -3.34 13.78
C VAL A 21 -16.02 -1.99 13.38
N TYR A 22 -17.31 -1.98 13.07
CA TYR A 22 -18.12 -0.80 12.76
C TYR A 22 -19.33 -0.76 13.69
N GLU A 23 -19.80 0.43 14.07
CA GLU A 23 -20.91 0.59 15.01
C GLU A 23 -22.27 0.36 14.34
N SER A 24 -22.34 0.50 13.01
CA SER A 24 -23.58 0.27 12.25
C SER A 24 -23.31 -0.21 10.82
N THR A 25 -24.33 -0.79 10.20
CA THR A 25 -24.31 -1.13 8.77
C THR A 25 -24.22 0.09 7.87
N ASP A 26 -24.75 1.23 8.32
CA ASP A 26 -24.70 2.49 7.57
C ASP A 26 -23.26 3.03 7.50
N GLU A 27 -22.47 2.87 8.56
CA GLU A 27 -21.04 3.21 8.55
C GLU A 27 -20.25 2.33 7.58
N VAL A 28 -20.56 1.04 7.53
CA VAL A 28 -19.95 0.12 6.56
C VAL A 28 -20.26 0.61 5.14
N ALA A 29 -21.53 0.87 4.83
CA ALA A 29 -21.93 1.38 3.53
C ALA A 29 -21.20 2.69 3.17
N ALA A 30 -21.14 3.64 4.10
CA ALA A 30 -20.50 4.92 3.89
C ALA A 30 -18.99 4.83 3.59
N VAL A 31 -18.32 3.80 4.09
CA VAL A 31 -16.89 3.54 3.84
C VAL A 31 -16.68 2.76 2.54
N PHE A 32 -17.63 1.92 2.11
CA PHE A 32 -17.55 1.33 0.77
C PHE A 32 -17.76 2.38 -0.34
N ASP A 33 -18.58 3.41 -0.08
CA ASP A 33 -18.76 4.55 -0.99
C ASP A 33 -17.53 5.49 -0.99
N ASP A 34 -16.85 5.64 0.15
CA ASP A 34 -15.63 6.42 0.30
C ASP A 34 -14.61 5.69 1.19
N PRO A 35 -13.72 4.88 0.57
CA PRO A 35 -12.73 4.07 1.30
C PRO A 35 -11.72 4.87 2.10
N THR A 36 -11.66 6.20 1.95
CA THR A 36 -10.70 7.04 2.69
C THR A 36 -11.16 7.36 4.11
N LYS A 37 -12.43 7.07 4.45
CA LYS A 37 -13.03 7.40 5.75
C LYS A 37 -12.60 6.47 6.89
N SER A 38 -12.31 5.21 6.59
CA SER A 38 -11.93 4.21 7.59
C SER A 38 -11.27 3.00 6.92
N MET A 39 -10.47 2.28 7.70
CA MET A 39 -9.88 1.02 7.27
C MET A 39 -10.93 -0.09 7.21
N ILE A 40 -11.02 -0.76 6.06
CA ILE A 40 -12.01 -1.83 5.82
C ILE A 40 -11.39 -3.20 6.01
N TYR A 41 -10.25 -3.46 5.34
CA TYR A 41 -9.70 -4.79 5.23
C TYR A 41 -8.18 -4.79 4.99
N SER A 42 -7.45 -5.59 5.76
CA SER A 42 -5.97 -5.62 5.76
C SER A 42 -5.31 -6.04 4.46
N ARG A 43 -6.06 -6.51 3.45
CA ARG A 43 -5.48 -6.84 2.14
C ARG A 43 -4.97 -5.59 1.41
N PHE A 44 -5.62 -4.45 1.61
CA PHE A 44 -5.23 -3.18 0.96
C PHE A 44 -4.85 -2.10 1.97
N GLU A 45 -5.25 -2.20 3.25
CA GLU A 45 -4.87 -1.20 4.25
C GLU A 45 -4.83 -1.78 5.67
N ASN A 46 -3.73 -1.56 6.39
CA ASN A 46 -3.53 -2.01 7.78
C ASN A 46 -2.77 -0.95 8.58
N PRO A 47 -3.12 -0.65 9.86
CA PRO A 47 -2.48 0.44 10.61
C PRO A 47 -0.96 0.29 10.75
N THR A 48 -0.47 -0.93 10.91
CA THR A 48 0.97 -1.18 11.04
C THR A 48 1.68 -0.91 9.72
N THR A 49 1.08 -1.33 8.60
CA THR A 49 1.61 -1.12 7.25
C THR A 49 1.53 0.36 6.83
N ASP A 50 0.40 1.03 7.10
CA ASP A 50 0.18 2.45 6.81
C ASP A 50 1.19 3.35 7.54
N CYS A 51 1.57 2.99 8.78
CA CYS A 51 2.66 3.67 9.46
C CYS A 51 3.97 3.62 8.66
N VAL A 52 4.30 2.49 8.04
CA VAL A 52 5.50 2.33 7.19
C VAL A 52 5.36 3.14 5.91
N GLU A 53 4.22 3.05 5.23
CA GLU A 53 3.92 3.80 4.00
C GLU A 53 4.08 5.31 4.20
N LYS A 54 3.43 5.87 5.21
CA LYS A 54 3.57 7.29 5.57
C LYS A 54 5.00 7.67 5.92
N LYS A 55 5.78 6.74 6.50
CA LYS A 55 7.19 7.00 6.83
C LYS A 55 8.05 7.04 5.56
N ILE A 56 7.87 6.09 4.65
CA ILE A 56 8.56 6.06 3.36
C ILE A 56 8.25 7.32 2.56
N ALA A 57 6.97 7.67 2.39
CA ALA A 57 6.56 8.88 1.68
C ALA A 57 7.22 10.14 2.25
N SER A 58 7.27 10.28 3.59
CA SER A 58 7.93 11.39 4.26
C SER A 58 9.45 11.41 4.08
N LEU A 59 10.11 10.25 3.94
CA LEU A 59 11.57 10.17 3.74
C LEU A 59 11.94 10.51 2.30
N GLU A 60 11.14 10.08 1.33
CA GLU A 60 11.35 10.35 -0.10
C GLU A 60 10.84 11.74 -0.53
N GLY A 61 10.08 12.43 0.32
CA GLY A 61 9.41 13.69 -0.04
C GLY A 61 8.25 13.50 -1.03
N GLY A 62 7.71 12.28 -1.12
CA GLY A 62 6.58 11.93 -2.00
C GLY A 62 5.21 12.22 -1.37
N ALA A 63 4.17 12.22 -2.20
CA ALA A 63 2.79 12.46 -1.74
C ALA A 63 2.22 11.27 -0.94
N ALA A 64 2.56 10.04 -1.33
CA ALA A 64 2.10 8.80 -0.71
C ALA A 64 3.08 7.65 -1.03
N ALA A 65 2.90 6.52 -0.36
CA ALA A 65 3.58 5.26 -0.68
C ALA A 65 2.61 4.09 -0.47
N MET A 66 2.90 2.95 -1.08
CA MET A 66 2.15 1.71 -0.91
C MET A 66 3.11 0.55 -0.67
N CYS A 67 2.93 -0.15 0.44
CA CYS A 67 3.65 -1.37 0.74
C CYS A 67 3.00 -2.53 -0.01
N THR A 68 3.84 -3.43 -0.52
CA THR A 68 3.41 -4.64 -1.20
C THR A 68 4.11 -5.84 -0.58
N SER A 69 3.72 -7.05 -0.97
CA SER A 69 4.29 -8.29 -0.44
C SER A 69 5.78 -8.47 -0.75
N SER A 70 6.31 -7.81 -1.79
CA SER A 70 7.72 -7.89 -2.19
C SER A 70 8.12 -6.75 -3.13
N GLY A 71 9.42 -6.51 -3.31
CA GLY A 71 9.92 -5.54 -4.30
C GLY A 71 9.55 -5.90 -5.75
N GLN A 72 9.40 -7.18 -6.08
CA GLN A 72 8.93 -7.61 -7.41
C GLN A 72 7.43 -7.30 -7.59
N ALA A 73 6.61 -7.49 -6.55
CA ALA A 73 5.21 -7.08 -6.59
C ALA A 73 5.08 -5.55 -6.75
N ALA A 74 5.89 -4.76 -6.05
CA ALA A 74 5.95 -3.32 -6.23
C ALA A 74 6.32 -2.92 -7.67
N SER A 75 7.34 -3.59 -8.25
CA SER A 75 7.78 -3.33 -9.63
C SER A 75 6.72 -3.72 -10.67
N LEU A 76 5.99 -4.81 -10.44
CA LEU A 76 4.91 -5.24 -11.31
C LEU A 76 3.71 -4.28 -11.25
N LEU A 77 3.25 -3.98 -10.03
CA LEU A 77 2.08 -3.13 -9.82
C LEU A 77 2.31 -1.70 -10.31
N SER A 78 3.54 -1.16 -10.21
CA SER A 78 3.83 0.17 -10.74
C SER A 78 3.65 0.28 -12.26
N ILE A 79 3.98 -0.78 -13.00
CA ILE A 79 3.79 -0.86 -14.45
C ILE A 79 2.32 -1.10 -14.77
N LEU A 80 1.68 -2.10 -14.15
CA LEU A 80 0.26 -2.44 -14.41
C LEU A 80 -0.71 -1.31 -14.03
N ASN A 81 -0.30 -0.39 -13.16
CA ASN A 81 -1.10 0.77 -12.79
C ASN A 81 -1.15 1.86 -13.88
N ILE A 82 -0.25 1.82 -14.87
CA ILE A 82 -0.15 2.84 -15.94
C ILE A 82 -0.13 2.25 -17.36
N CYS A 83 0.05 0.93 -17.50
CA CYS A 83 0.09 0.23 -18.77
C CYS A 83 -0.95 -0.89 -18.82
N GLU A 84 -1.55 -1.06 -19.99
CA GLU A 84 -2.44 -2.16 -20.34
C GLU A 84 -1.93 -2.98 -21.54
N ALA A 85 -2.67 -4.02 -21.91
CA ALA A 85 -2.28 -4.88 -23.03
C ALA A 85 -2.25 -4.09 -24.35
N GLY A 86 -1.09 -4.05 -25.00
CA GLY A 86 -0.85 -3.26 -26.21
C GLY A 86 0.03 -2.03 -25.98
N ASP A 87 0.24 -1.62 -24.73
CA ASP A 87 1.17 -0.54 -24.39
C ASP A 87 2.62 -1.00 -24.45
N SER A 88 3.54 -0.04 -24.30
CA SER A 88 4.97 -0.29 -24.21
C SER A 88 5.64 0.71 -23.28
N PHE A 89 6.67 0.26 -22.57
CA PHE A 89 7.51 1.10 -21.72
C PHE A 89 8.99 0.79 -21.99
N ILE A 90 9.87 1.73 -21.65
CA ILE A 90 11.32 1.58 -21.81
C ILE A 90 11.94 1.42 -20.43
N ALA A 91 12.79 0.39 -20.28
CA ALA A 91 13.56 0.15 -19.06
C ALA A 91 15.06 0.21 -19.34
N SER A 92 15.84 0.57 -18.32
CA SER A 92 17.31 0.49 -18.38
C SER A 92 17.76 -0.97 -18.55
N ALA A 93 18.78 -1.20 -19.38
CA ALA A 93 19.39 -2.52 -19.54
C ALA A 93 20.20 -2.96 -18.31
N SER A 94 20.50 -2.05 -17.38
CA SER A 94 21.31 -2.30 -16.17
C SER A 94 20.45 -2.28 -14.91
N ILE A 95 19.44 -3.15 -14.86
CA ILE A 95 18.58 -3.37 -13.69
C ILE A 95 18.76 -4.78 -13.13
N TYR A 96 18.19 -5.05 -11.95
CA TYR A 96 18.25 -6.37 -11.32
C TYR A 96 17.73 -7.48 -12.25
N GLY A 97 18.46 -8.61 -12.34
CA GLY A 97 18.15 -9.68 -13.29
C GLY A 97 16.76 -10.29 -13.13
N GLY A 98 16.23 -10.36 -11.90
CA GLY A 98 14.85 -10.79 -11.69
C GLY A 98 13.82 -9.81 -12.27
N THR A 99 14.11 -8.51 -12.26
CA THR A 99 13.26 -7.48 -12.89
C THR A 99 13.35 -7.51 -14.41
N ILE A 100 14.53 -7.83 -14.97
CA ILE A 100 14.66 -8.11 -16.42
C ILE A 100 13.74 -9.26 -16.81
N ASN A 101 13.78 -10.37 -16.06
CA ASN A 101 12.91 -11.52 -16.32
C ASN A 101 11.43 -11.18 -16.13
N LEU A 102 11.09 -10.40 -15.10
CA LEU A 102 9.71 -9.96 -14.87
C LEU A 102 9.18 -9.19 -16.08
N PHE A 103 9.91 -8.17 -16.55
CA PHE A 103 9.50 -7.32 -17.67
C PHE A 103 9.59 -7.99 -19.04
N GLY A 104 10.41 -9.03 -19.19
CA GLY A 104 10.57 -9.74 -20.47
C GLY A 104 9.55 -10.86 -20.72
N ILE A 105 8.77 -11.26 -19.71
CA ILE A 105 7.81 -12.38 -19.80
C ILE A 105 6.37 -11.90 -19.56
N THR A 106 6.18 -10.65 -19.10
CA THR A 106 4.85 -10.01 -19.13
C THR A 106 4.53 -9.52 -20.53
#